data_AF-A0A9D4MV58-F1
#
_entry.id   AF-A0A9D4MV58-F1
#
_cell.length_a   1.000
_cell.length_b   1.000
_cell.length_c   1.000
_cell.angle_alpha   90.00
_cell.angle_beta   90.00
_cell.angle_gamma   90.00
#
_symmetry.space_group_name_H-M   'P 1'
#
loop_
_entity.id
_entity.type
_entity.pdbx_description
1 polymer ?
#
loop_
_entity_poly.entity_id
_entity_poly.type
_entity_poly.pdbx_seq_one_letter_code
_entity_poly.pdbx_strand_id
1 'polypeptide(L)'
;MSLLYPVFSTPWGCDPNFNVDLSSPDMKQFPLLAQTSPIQCVLEPGEVLFAPDGCPNRVENLETSVAISGNNVDLSNIDLVKRELTLAGLLDERSCDLLKQFNNPDFPSNLWSVINHL
;
A
#
# COMPACT_ATOMS: atom_id res chain seq x y z
N MET A 1 6.98 -27.86 4.99
CA MET A 1 7.76 -26.70 4.52
C MET A 1 6.77 -25.63 4.13
N SER A 2 6.74 -24.50 4.83
CA SER A 2 5.95 -23.34 4.42
C SER A 2 6.74 -22.55 3.39
N LEU A 3 6.10 -22.20 2.29
CA LEU A 3 6.68 -21.26 1.32
C LEU A 3 6.35 -19.83 1.77
N LEU A 4 7.08 -18.85 1.27
CA LEU A 4 6.80 -17.43 1.51
C LEU A 4 5.58 -17.00 0.67
N TYR A 5 4.41 -17.55 1.00
CA TYR A 5 3.16 -17.21 0.34
C TYR A 5 2.54 -15.98 0.99
N PRO A 6 1.97 -15.06 0.17
CA PRO A 6 1.17 -13.99 0.71
C PRO A 6 -0.09 -14.57 1.37
N VAL A 7 -0.48 -13.93 2.46
CA VAL A 7 -1.77 -14.10 3.13
C VAL A 7 -2.57 -12.84 2.88
N PHE A 8 -3.81 -13.01 2.48
CA PHE A 8 -4.73 -11.90 2.25
C PHE A 8 -5.71 -11.83 3.41
N SER A 9 -5.88 -10.63 3.98
CA SER A 9 -6.78 -10.41 5.12
C SER A 9 -8.24 -10.72 4.79
N THR A 10 -8.60 -10.60 3.51
CA THR A 10 -9.91 -11.02 2.99
C THR A 10 -9.68 -11.89 1.75
N PRO A 11 -10.58 -12.86 1.45
CA PRO A 11 -10.43 -13.71 0.27
C PRO A 11 -10.36 -12.95 -1.06
N TRP A 12 -10.82 -11.69 -1.07
CA TRP A 12 -10.94 -10.86 -2.26
C TRP A 12 -10.05 -9.61 -2.21
N GLY A 13 -9.29 -9.39 -1.13
CA GLY A 13 -8.39 -8.24 -1.01
C GLY A 13 -7.19 -8.39 -1.95
N CYS A 14 -6.65 -7.27 -2.44
CA CYS A 14 -5.43 -7.30 -3.27
C CYS A 14 -4.17 -6.92 -2.48
N ASP A 15 -4.28 -6.66 -1.17
CA ASP A 15 -3.17 -6.35 -0.26
C ASP A 15 -2.50 -7.63 0.30
N PRO A 16 -1.33 -8.05 -0.22
CA PRO A 16 -0.62 -9.21 0.31
C PRO A 16 0.06 -8.87 1.62
N ASN A 17 -0.07 -9.76 2.61
CA ASN A 17 0.72 -9.74 3.83
C ASN A 17 1.65 -10.95 3.88
N PHE A 18 2.87 -10.76 4.38
CA PHE A 18 3.82 -11.84 4.57
C PHE A 18 4.06 -12.04 6.05
N ASN A 19 3.71 -13.22 6.58
CA ASN A 19 3.84 -13.54 7.99
C ASN A 19 5.28 -13.93 8.36
N VAL A 20 6.26 -13.13 7.94
CA VAL A 20 7.68 -13.32 8.22
C VAL A 20 8.18 -12.17 9.09
N ASP A 21 8.89 -12.50 10.16
CA ASP A 21 9.60 -11.51 10.96
C ASP A 21 10.99 -11.26 10.35
N LEU A 22 11.17 -10.11 9.72
CA LEU A 22 12.44 -9.72 9.12
C LEU A 22 13.51 -9.33 10.15
N SER A 23 13.13 -9.04 11.40
CA SER A 23 14.08 -8.70 12.47
C SER A 23 14.77 -9.94 13.05
N SER A 24 14.10 -11.10 13.00
CA SER A 24 14.63 -12.40 13.40
C SER A 24 14.14 -13.50 12.44
N PRO A 25 14.62 -13.55 11.19
CA PRO A 25 14.07 -14.41 10.15
C PRO A 25 14.31 -15.91 10.42
N ASP A 26 13.23 -16.68 10.50
CA ASP A 26 13.31 -18.15 10.54
C ASP A 26 13.46 -18.73 9.13
N MET A 27 14.72 -18.94 8.74
CA MET A 27 15.07 -19.51 7.42
C MET A 27 14.72 -21.00 7.29
N LYS A 28 14.43 -21.71 8.39
CA LYS A 28 13.94 -23.10 8.32
C LYS A 28 12.45 -23.11 7.98
N GLN A 29 11.69 -22.18 8.56
CA GLN A 29 10.27 -22.03 8.28
C GLN A 29 10.02 -21.37 6.91
N PHE A 30 10.81 -20.36 6.53
CA PHE A 30 10.66 -19.60 5.29
C PHE A 30 11.94 -19.63 4.43
N PRO A 31 12.35 -20.79 3.90
CA PRO A 31 13.61 -20.93 3.18
C PRO A 31 13.73 -20.06 1.93
N LEU A 32 12.60 -19.70 1.30
CA LEU A 32 12.59 -18.82 0.12
C LEU A 32 12.87 -17.35 0.43
N LEU A 33 12.86 -16.94 1.71
CA LEU A 33 13.25 -15.58 2.08
C LEU A 33 14.68 -15.26 1.62
N ALA A 34 15.55 -16.27 1.57
CA ALA A 34 16.93 -16.16 1.06
C ALA A 34 17.02 -15.72 -0.40
N GLN A 35 15.94 -15.81 -1.18
CA GLN A 35 15.89 -15.39 -2.58
C GLN A 35 15.43 -13.94 -2.75
N THR A 36 15.01 -13.28 -1.68
CA THR A 36 14.57 -11.89 -1.73
C THR A 36 15.75 -10.92 -1.71
N SER A 37 15.54 -9.71 -2.20
CA SER A 37 16.54 -8.62 -2.16
C SER A 37 15.83 -7.34 -1.75
N PRO A 38 15.57 -7.15 -0.44
CA PRO A 38 14.86 -5.97 0.05
C PRO A 38 15.71 -4.72 -0.15
N ILE A 39 15.05 -3.61 -0.45
CA ILE A 39 15.66 -2.27 -0.45
C ILE A 39 15.44 -1.68 0.94
N GLN A 40 16.50 -1.18 1.56
CA GLN A 40 16.45 -0.55 2.88
C GLN A 40 16.91 0.90 2.77
N CYS A 41 16.17 1.80 3.42
CA CYS A 41 16.53 3.20 3.58
C CYS A 41 16.17 3.68 4.99
N VAL A 42 16.83 4.74 5.44
CA VAL A 42 16.42 5.53 6.61
C VAL A 42 15.68 6.74 6.06
N LEU A 43 14.52 7.06 6.63
CA LEU A 43 13.73 8.23 6.27
C LEU A 43 13.93 9.30 7.33
N GLU A 44 14.55 10.41 6.95
CA GLU A 44 14.90 11.51 7.85
C GLU A 44 13.77 12.56 7.94
N PRO A 45 13.75 13.40 8.98
CA PRO A 45 12.76 14.47 9.11
C PRO A 45 12.74 15.42 7.89
N GLY A 46 11.56 15.57 7.28
CA GLY A 46 11.35 16.42 6.11
C GLY A 46 11.50 15.69 4.76
N GLU A 47 11.95 14.43 4.77
CA GLU A 47 11.99 13.60 3.56
C GLU A 47 10.62 12.97 3.25
N VAL A 48 10.45 12.57 1.99
CA VAL A 48 9.25 11.89 1.50
C VAL A 48 9.65 10.59 0.84
N LEU A 49 9.09 9.48 1.32
CA LEU A 49 9.20 8.17 0.70
C LEU A 49 7.97 7.90 -0.16
N PHE A 50 8.17 7.63 -1.45
CA PHE A 50 7.12 7.10 -2.32
C PHE A 50 7.25 5.58 -2.40
N ALA A 51 6.25 4.86 -1.87
CA ALA A 51 6.15 3.41 -1.98
C ALA A 51 5.18 3.07 -3.14
N PRO A 52 5.66 2.43 -4.23
CA PRO A 52 4.78 2.01 -5.31
C PRO A 52 3.73 0.99 -4.83
N ASP A 53 2.61 0.96 -5.53
CA ASP A 53 1.57 -0.04 -5.32
C ASP A 53 2.12 -1.47 -5.40
N GLY A 54 1.59 -2.35 -4.55
CA GLY A 54 1.98 -3.76 -4.49
C GLY A 54 3.40 -4.03 -3.96
N CYS A 55 4.12 -3.04 -3.43
CA CYS A 55 5.44 -3.22 -2.83
C CYS A 55 5.33 -3.58 -1.33
N PRO A 56 5.58 -4.84 -0.92
CA PRO A 56 5.53 -5.21 0.49
C PRO A 56 6.62 -4.46 1.25
N ASN A 57 6.25 -3.73 2.29
CA ASN A 57 7.15 -2.89 3.06
C ASN A 57 6.99 -3.12 4.57
N ARG A 58 8.06 -2.85 5.31
CA ARG A 58 8.10 -2.88 6.78
C ARG A 58 8.72 -1.58 7.25
N VAL A 59 8.08 -0.93 8.21
CA VAL A 59 8.56 0.30 8.84
C VAL A 59 9.01 0.00 10.27
N GLU A 60 10.13 0.58 10.67
CA GLU A 60 10.64 0.54 12.03
C GLU A 60 11.10 1.94 12.43
N ASN A 61 10.57 2.44 13.55
CA ASN A 61 10.96 3.74 14.09
C ASN A 61 12.24 3.56 14.92
N LEU A 62 13.33 4.17 14.47
CA LEU A 62 14.62 4.14 15.18
C LEU A 62 14.63 5.05 16.43
N GLU A 63 13.74 6.05 16.43
CA GLU A 63 13.53 6.99 17.52
C GLU A 63 12.06 7.44 17.60
N THR A 64 11.71 8.19 18.65
CA THR A 64 10.37 8.79 18.80
C THR A 64 10.09 9.73 17.65
N SER A 65 9.15 9.37 16.79
CA SER A 65 8.90 10.03 15.51
C SER A 65 7.40 10.21 15.23
N VAL A 66 7.09 11.20 14.38
CA VAL A 66 5.75 11.42 13.82
C VAL A 66 5.90 11.46 12.30
N ALA A 67 5.15 10.61 11.60
CA ALA A 67 5.09 10.57 10.14
C ALA A 67 3.64 10.67 9.67
N ILE A 68 3.45 11.28 8.50
CA ILE A 68 2.15 11.35 7.83
C ILE A 68 2.28 10.56 6.53
N SER A 69 1.35 9.62 6.32
CA SER A 69 1.25 8.86 5.08
C SER A 69 -0.10 9.11 4.41
N GLY A 70 -0.12 8.96 3.09
CA GLY A 70 -1.32 9.05 2.27
C GLY A 70 -1.22 8.07 1.12
N ASN A 71 -2.37 7.50 0.75
CA ASN A 71 -2.45 6.67 -0.45
C ASN A 71 -2.70 7.57 -1.66
N ASN A 72 -1.93 7.35 -2.72
CA ASN A 72 -2.06 8.10 -3.96
C ASN A 72 -2.70 7.21 -5.04
N VAL A 73 -3.67 7.77 -5.74
CA VAL A 73 -4.34 7.11 -6.87
C VAL A 73 -4.07 7.93 -8.12
N ASP A 74 -3.53 7.27 -9.14
CA ASP A 74 -3.26 7.86 -10.45
C ASP A 74 -3.56 6.85 -11.57
N LEU A 75 -3.22 7.22 -12.80
CA LEU A 75 -3.49 6.38 -13.98
C LEU A 75 -2.78 5.01 -13.94
N SER A 76 -1.73 4.85 -13.14
CA SER A 76 -0.99 3.60 -13.03
C SER A 76 -1.69 2.54 -12.17
N ASN A 77 -2.54 2.95 -11.22
CA ASN A 77 -3.19 2.05 -10.26
C ASN A 77 -4.72 2.19 -10.17
N ILE A 78 -5.34 3.14 -10.87
CA ILE A 78 -6.78 3.41 -10.74
C ILE A 78 -7.69 2.20 -10.98
N ASP A 79 -7.35 1.31 -11.92
CA ASP A 79 -8.15 0.12 -12.20
C ASP A 79 -8.12 -0.89 -11.04
N LEU A 80 -6.96 -1.03 -10.37
CA LEU A 80 -6.83 -1.87 -9.19
C LEU A 80 -7.62 -1.27 -8.03
N VAL A 81 -7.47 0.03 -7.79
CA VAL A 81 -8.22 0.76 -6.76
C VAL A 81 -9.74 0.62 -6.96
N LYS A 82 -10.24 0.75 -8.19
CA LYS A 82 -11.66 0.55 -8.49
C LYS A 82 -12.15 -0.86 -8.17
N ARG A 83 -11.34 -1.89 -8.47
CA ARG A 83 -11.65 -3.29 -8.14
C ARG A 83 -11.72 -3.49 -6.64
N GLU A 84 -10.74 -2.96 -5.90
CA GLU A 84 -10.74 -3.06 -4.44
C GLU A 84 -11.93 -2.34 -3.82
N LEU A 85 -12.22 -1.11 -4.25
CA LEU A 85 -13.36 -0.34 -3.76
C LEU A 85 -14.70 -0.98 -4.09
N THR A 86 -14.81 -1.74 -5.19
CA THR A 86 -16.01 -2.52 -5.50
C THR A 86 -16.27 -3.57 -4.43
N LEU A 87 -15.21 -4.22 -3.93
CA LEU A 87 -15.32 -5.26 -2.91
C LEU A 87 -15.49 -4.65 -1.52
N ALA A 88 -14.68 -3.63 -1.19
CA ALA A 88 -14.79 -2.89 0.07
C ALA A 88 -16.15 -2.21 0.23
N GLY A 89 -16.73 -1.73 -0.88
CA GLY A 89 -18.06 -1.14 -0.94
C GLY A 89 -19.19 -2.05 -0.47
N LEU A 90 -19.01 -3.38 -0.50
CA LEU A 90 -19.98 -4.34 0.04
C LEU A 90 -20.11 -4.25 1.56
N LEU A 91 -19.09 -3.72 2.24
CA LEU A 91 -19.00 -3.66 3.69
C LEU A 91 -18.93 -2.22 4.22
N ASP A 92 -18.54 -1.25 3.39
CA ASP A 92 -18.38 0.16 3.78
C ASP A 92 -18.95 1.12 2.72
N GLU A 93 -20.00 1.86 3.08
CA GLU A 93 -20.65 2.84 2.20
C GLU A 93 -19.69 3.93 1.72
N ARG A 94 -18.68 4.30 2.53
CA ARG A 94 -17.69 5.32 2.14
C ARG A 94 -16.84 4.85 0.95
N SER A 95 -16.56 3.54 0.88
CA SER A 95 -15.85 2.94 -0.25
C SER A 95 -16.72 2.96 -1.52
N CYS A 96 -18.03 2.76 -1.39
CA CYS A 96 -18.97 2.93 -2.50
C CYS A 96 -18.97 4.36 -3.03
N ASP A 97 -18.99 5.36 -2.15
CA ASP A 97 -19.00 6.76 -2.56
C ASP A 97 -17.69 7.17 -3.25
N LEU A 98 -16.55 6.66 -2.78
CA LEU A 98 -15.27 6.88 -3.46
C LEU A 98 -15.23 6.20 -4.84
N LEU A 99 -15.77 4.99 -4.96
CA LEU A 99 -15.90 4.30 -6.25
C LEU A 99 -16.76 5.07 -7.25
N LYS A 100 -17.88 5.65 -6.79
CA LYS A 100 -18.73 6.51 -7.63
C LYS A 100 -17.95 7.73 -8.13
N GLN A 101 -17.13 8.35 -7.27
CA GLN A 101 -16.28 9.47 -7.67
C GLN A 101 -15.28 9.06 -8.75
N PHE A 102 -14.55 7.95 -8.58
CA PHE A 102 -13.59 7.49 -9.58
C PHE A 102 -14.22 7.01 -10.90
N ASN A 103 -15.51 6.64 -10.90
CA ASN A 103 -16.25 6.30 -12.11
C ASN A 103 -16.96 7.49 -12.75
N ASN A 104 -16.93 8.67 -12.12
CA ASN A 104 -17.48 9.86 -12.73
C ASN A 104 -16.59 10.30 -13.91
N PRO A 105 -17.10 10.38 -15.16
CA PRO A 105 -16.31 10.83 -16.30
C PRO A 105 -15.81 12.27 -16.16
N ASP A 106 -16.46 13.09 -15.32
CA ASP A 106 -16.07 14.46 -15.01
C ASP A 106 -15.09 14.53 -13.82
N PHE A 107 -14.66 13.39 -13.26
CA PHE A 107 -13.67 13.38 -12.20
C PHE A 107 -12.34 13.92 -12.73
N PRO A 108 -11.75 14.95 -12.10
CA PRO A 108 -10.53 15.55 -12.59
C PRO A 108 -9.38 14.54 -12.56
N SER A 109 -8.99 14.02 -13.73
CA SER A 109 -7.83 13.13 -13.89
C SER A 109 -6.49 13.86 -13.76
N ASN A 110 -6.53 15.20 -13.70
CA ASN A 110 -5.37 16.06 -13.71
C ASN A 110 -5.28 16.74 -12.34
N LEU A 111 -4.52 16.15 -11.42
CA LEU A 111 -4.21 16.79 -10.14
C LEU A 111 -3.13 17.87 -10.35
N TRP A 112 -3.44 18.91 -11.13
CA TRP A 112 -2.77 20.18 -10.91
C TRP A 112 -3.37 20.71 -9.62
N SER A 113 -2.64 20.57 -8.51
CA SER A 113 -2.89 21.39 -7.35
C SER A 113 -2.64 22.84 -7.78
N VAL A 114 -3.68 23.50 -8.26
CA VAL A 114 -3.67 24.95 -8.33
C VAL A 114 -3.71 25.42 -6.87
N ILE A 115 -2.55 25.48 -6.22
CA ILE A 115 -2.38 26.13 -4.93
C ILE A 115 -2.53 27.63 -5.19
N ASN A 116 -3.77 28.09 -5.28
CA ASN A 116 -4.10 29.50 -5.45
C ASN A 116 -4.11 30.27 -4.13
N HIS A 117 -3.75 29.65 -3.00
CA HIS A 117 -3.78 30.29 -1.69
C HIS A 117 -2.55 29.90 -0.84
N LEU A 118 -1.40 30.49 -1.16
CA LEU A 118 -0.35 30.87 -0.21
C LEU A 118 0.10 32.29 -0.54
#